data_AF-A0A2V9LKP2-F1
#
_entry.id   AF-A0A2V9LKP2-F1
#
_cell.length_a   1.000
_cell.length_b   1.000
_cell.length_c   1.000
_cell.angle_alpha   90.00
_cell.angle_beta   90.00
_cell.angle_gamma   90.00
#
_symmetry.space_group_name_H-M   'P 1'
#
loop_
_entity.id
_entity.type
_entity.pdbx_description
1 polymer ?
#
loop_
_entity_poly.entity_id
_entity_poly.type
_entity_poly.pdbx_seq_one_letter_code
_entity_poly.pdbx_strand_id
1 'polypeptide(L)' 'MCLLAKRLERGRFIWPPATRGTVSLTPAQLSMLLEGIDWRRPARTSAPQMAV' A
#
# COMPACT_ATOMS: atom_id res chain seq x y z
N MET A 1 -15.91 4.92 13.70
CA MET A 1 -15.32 4.97 12.34
C MET A 1 -14.03 5.78 12.46
N CYS A 2 -12.88 5.21 12.07
CA CYS A 2 -11.59 5.91 12.19
C CYS A 2 -11.08 6.26 10.79
N LEU A 3 -10.63 7.50 10.60
CA LEU A 3 -9.97 7.93 9.37
C LEU A 3 -8.47 7.89 9.61
N LEU A 4 -7.74 7.15 8.77
CA LEU A 4 -6.29 7.08 8.80
C LEU A 4 -5.75 7.63 7.49
N ALA A 5 -4.65 8.38 7.56
CA ALA A 5 -3.95 8.91 6.41
C ALA A 5 -2.46 8.62 6.52
N LYS A 6 -1.83 8.27 5.40
CA LYS A 6 -0.38 8.10 5.30
C LYS A 6 0.12 8.92 4.12
N ARG A 7 1.10 9.79 4.35
CA ARG A 7 1.79 10.50 3.27
C ARG A 7 2.82 9.57 2.63
N LEU A 8 2.84 9.54 1.30
CA LEU A 8 3.88 8.85 0.55
C LEU A 8 5.06 9.80 0.37
N GLU A 9 6.21 9.42 0.89
CA GLU A 9 7.44 10.20 0.66
C GLU A 9 8.06 9.89 -0.70
N ARG A 10 7.84 8.68 -1.23
CA ARG A 10 8.34 8.18 -2.53
C ARG A 10 7.39 7.15 -3.13
N GLY A 11 7.42 7.01 -4.46
CA GLY A 11 6.67 5.99 -5.21
C GLY A 11 5.20 6.35 -5.45
N ARG A 12 4.40 5.35 -5.83
CA ARG A 12 2.95 5.47 -6.06
C ARG A 12 2.23 4.47 -5.18
N PHE A 13 1.03 4.85 -4.73
CA PHE A 13 0.17 3.96 -3.97
C PHE A 13 -0.85 3.31 -4.89
N ILE A 14 -0.79 1.99 -5.00
CA ILE A 14 -1.70 1.20 -5.83
C ILE A 14 -2.80 0.69 -4.93
N TRP A 15 -3.94 1.38 -4.96
CA TRP A 15 -5.11 0.96 -4.18
C TRP A 15 -5.86 -0.19 -4.87
N PRO A 16 -6.34 -1.21 -4.14
CA PRO A 16 -7.26 -2.21 -4.68
C PRO A 16 -8.52 -1.56 -5.25
N PRO A 17 -9.03 -2.04 -6.40
CA PRO A 17 -10.29 -1.56 -6.92
C PRO A 17 -11.42 -1.95 -5.95
N ALA A 18 -12.20 -0.95 -5.53
CA ALA A 18 -13.36 -1.17 -4.66
C ALA A 18 -14.59 -1.52 -5.51
N THR A 19 -14.62 -2.72 -6.10
CA THR A 19 -15.69 -3.15 -7.03
C THR A 19 -17.10 -3.09 -6.43
N ARG A 20 -17.22 -3.14 -5.09
CA ARG A 20 -18.50 -3.08 -4.35
C ARG A 20 -18.49 -2.07 -3.20
N GLY A 21 -17.63 -1.04 -3.26
CA GLY A 21 -17.55 0.03 -2.25
C GLY A 21 -16.77 -0.31 -0.97
N THR A 22 -16.47 -1.59 -0.71
CA THR A 22 -15.65 -2.02 0.42
C THR A 22 -14.59 -3.04 -0.04
N VAL A 23 -13.39 -2.95 0.53
CA VAL A 23 -12.31 -3.93 0.32
C VAL A 23 -11.98 -4.59 1.66
N SER A 24 -12.01 -5.91 1.70
CA SER A 24 -11.52 -6.69 2.85
C SER A 24 -10.05 -7.05 2.62
N LEU A 25 -9.19 -6.72 3.59
CA LEU A 25 -7.76 -6.99 3.52
C LEU A 25 -7.34 -7.89 4.69
N THR A 26 -6.43 -8.83 4.42
CA THR A 26 -5.72 -9.53 5.50
C THR A 26 -4.69 -8.60 6.16
N PRO A 27 -4.20 -8.91 7.38
CA PRO A 27 -3.14 -8.13 8.02
C PRO A 27 -1.89 -7.98 7.12
N ALA A 28 -1.52 -9.05 6.40
CA ALA A 28 -0.39 -9.02 5.48
C ALA A 28 -0.62 -8.06 4.30
N GLN A 29 -1.81 -8.06 3.70
CA GLN A 29 -2.14 -7.15 2.60
C GLN A 29 -2.17 -5.69 3.05
N LEU A 30 -2.65 -5.42 4.27
CA LEU A 30 -2.59 -4.09 4.86
C LEU A 30 -1.14 -3.64 5.02
N SER A 31 -0.27 -4.48 5.58
CA SER A 31 1.16 -4.18 5.71
C SER A 31 1.83 -3.91 4.36
N MET A 32 1.51 -4.69 3.33
CA MET A 32 2.02 -4.47 1.96
C MET A 32 1.66 -3.08 1.44
N LEU A 33 0.40 -2.65 1.58
CA LEU A 33 -0.05 -1.33 1.17
C LEU A 33 0.68 -0.23 1.95
N LEU A 34 0.86 -0.41 3.26
CA LEU A 34 1.60 0.52 4.09
C LEU A 34 3.08 0.57 3.69
N GLU A 35 3.69 -0.51 3.21
CA GLU A 35 5.06 -0.51 2.70
C GLU A 35 5.20 -0.03 1.25
N GLY A 36 4.09 0.29 0.57
CA GLY A 36 4.11 0.70 -0.85
C GLY A 36 4.41 -0.46 -1.80
N ILE A 37 4.13 -1.69 -1.38
CA ILE A 37 4.21 -2.91 -2.19
C ILE A 37 2.87 -3.08 -2.93
N ASP A 38 2.89 -3.46 -4.21
CA ASP A 38 1.65 -3.76 -4.93
C ASP A 38 0.93 -4.92 -4.21
N TRP A 39 -0.30 -4.69 -3.74
CA TRP A 39 -1.05 -5.72 -3.02
C TRP A 39 -1.39 -6.94 -3.90
N ARG A 40 -1.34 -6.82 -5.23
CA ARG A 40 -1.56 -7.92 -6.19
C ARG A 40 -0.32 -8.78 -6.41
N ARG A 41 0.87 -8.23 -6.17
CA ARG A 41 2.15 -8.91 -6.37
C ARG A 41 3.18 -8.35 -5.39
N PRO A 42 3.89 -9.18 -4.60
CA PRO A 42 4.89 -8.73 -3.64
C PRO A 42 6.14 -8.13 -4.32
N ALA A 43 5.94 -6.99 -4.98
CA ALA A 43 6.92 -6.20 -5.68
C ALA A 43 6.81 -4.78 -5.15
N ARG A 44 7.93 -4.24 -4.67
CA ARG A 44 7.98 -2.89 -4.13
C ARG A 44 7.82 -1.89 -5.28
N THR A 45 6.97 -0.87 -5.08
CA THR A 45 6.71 0.14 -6.12
C THR A 45 7.86 1.16 -6.26
N SER A 46 8.84 1.13 -5.36
CA SER A 46 10.05 1.96 -5.40
C SER A 46 11.29 1.16 -4.99
N ALA A 47 12.43 1.44 -5.62
CA ALA A 47 13.72 0.90 -5.18
C ALA A 47 14.10 1.50 -3.81
N PRO A 48 14.74 0.71 -2.91
CA PRO A 48 15.30 1.26 -1.69
C PRO A 48 16.42 2.24 -2.05
N GLN A 49 16.26 3.50 -1.67
CA GLN A 49 17.35 4.45 -1.73
C GLN A 49 18.17 4.25 -0.46
N MET A 50 19.43 3.82 -0.61
CA MET A 50 20.36 3.74 0.52
C MET A 50 20.42 5.13 1.18
N ALA A 51 20.12 5.20 2.46
CA ALA A 51 20.42 6.39 3.23
C ALA A 51 21.96 6.47 3.32
N VAL A 52 22.53 7.51 2.70
CA VAL A 52 23.91 7.94 2.95
C VAL A 52 23.98 8.62 4.30
#